data_AF-A0A930WWH6-F1
#
_entry.id   AF-A0A930WWH6-F1
#
_cell.length_a   1.000
_cell.length_b   1.000
_cell.length_c   1.000
_cell.angle_alpha   90.00
_cell.angle_beta   90.00
_cell.angle_gamma   90.00
#
_symmetry.space_group_name_H-M   'P 1'
#
loop_
_entity.id
_entity.type
_entity.pdbx_description
1 polymer ?
#
loop_
_entity_poly.entity_id
_entity_poly.type
_entity_poly.pdbx_seq_one_letter_code
_entity_poly.pdbx_strand_id
1 'polypeptide(L)'
;MLDSNNRLDVNKLTENAKEIGVPIMLIDVSNDSSWSFNSFVKQQSSSSVTLPETENKVVQYWDPIGISNDGSNTDNSVKTIKNATISLQGTSTLKDSVKNLNITLPTGTIFTPKSTWIPEQTYTLKADIVDSSHANNAAIGSFINTELGKKDNPYFPFDPAALKNVYDSPYVKTQQPTATLKHTVEGFPVFVIIKFYTDA
;
A
#
# COMPACT_ATOMS: atom_id res chain seq x y z
N MET A 1 -16.44 -9.71 6.58
CA MET A 1 -15.66 -8.54 6.11
C MET A 1 -16.31 -7.78 4.95
N LEU A 2 -17.06 -8.44 4.04
CA LEU A 2 -17.68 -7.78 2.88
C LEU A 2 -19.19 -7.55 3.03
N ASP A 3 -19.73 -6.51 2.40
CA ASP A 3 -21.17 -6.27 2.23
C ASP A 3 -21.79 -7.16 1.13
N SER A 4 -23.09 -7.02 0.86
CA SER A 4 -23.79 -7.76 -0.19
C SER A 4 -23.36 -7.42 -1.61
N ASN A 5 -22.63 -6.30 -1.79
CA ASN A 5 -22.07 -5.86 -3.07
C ASN A 5 -20.60 -6.26 -3.21
N ASN A 6 -20.09 -7.13 -2.33
CA ASN A 6 -18.68 -7.54 -2.24
C ASN A 6 -17.70 -6.39 -2.03
N ARG A 7 -18.12 -5.35 -1.31
CA ARG A 7 -17.28 -4.21 -0.88
C ARG A 7 -16.90 -4.37 0.59
N LEU A 8 -15.81 -3.72 1.01
CA LEU A 8 -15.44 -3.66 2.42
C LEU A 8 -16.57 -2.99 3.25
N ASP A 9 -16.99 -3.66 4.32
CA ASP A 9 -18.03 -3.19 5.26
C ASP A 9 -17.41 -2.88 6.62
N VAL A 10 -17.49 -1.62 7.06
CA VAL A 10 -16.82 -1.17 8.28
C VAL A 10 -17.33 -1.86 9.55
N ASN A 11 -18.62 -2.20 9.62
CA ASN A 11 -19.19 -2.86 10.79
C ASN A 11 -18.69 -4.29 10.89
N LYS A 12 -18.73 -5.03 9.78
CA LYS A 12 -18.20 -6.41 9.72
C LYS A 12 -16.70 -6.44 9.92
N LEU A 13 -15.96 -5.46 9.42
CA LEU A 13 -14.51 -5.34 9.63
C LEU A 13 -14.19 -5.10 11.11
N THR A 14 -14.91 -4.18 11.74
CA THR A 14 -14.74 -3.87 13.17
C THR A 14 -15.04 -5.08 14.04
N GLU A 15 -16.11 -5.81 13.74
CA GLU A 15 -16.52 -7.00 14.49
C GLU A 15 -15.57 -8.19 14.31
N ASN A 16 -15.07 -8.42 13.08
CA ASN A 16 -14.41 -9.69 12.74
C ASN A 16 -12.90 -9.57 12.51
N ALA A 17 -12.37 -8.38 12.26
CA ALA A 17 -10.98 -8.19 11.84
C ALA A 17 -10.20 -7.17 12.69
N LYS A 18 -10.85 -6.42 13.56
CA LYS A 18 -10.17 -5.41 14.40
C LYS A 18 -9.08 -6.02 15.28
N GLU A 19 -9.36 -7.18 15.87
CA GLU A 19 -8.41 -7.91 16.72
C GLU A 19 -7.18 -8.43 15.96
N ILE A 20 -7.25 -8.56 14.63
CA ILE A 20 -6.09 -8.93 13.81
C ILE A 20 -5.07 -7.80 13.81
N GLY A 21 -5.50 -6.54 13.95
CA GLY A 21 -4.61 -5.38 14.02
C GLY A 21 -3.85 -5.07 12.72
N VAL A 22 -4.20 -5.74 11.61
CA VAL A 22 -3.56 -5.56 10.30
C VAL A 22 -4.53 -4.83 9.37
N PRO A 23 -4.09 -3.79 8.64
CA PRO A 23 -4.91 -3.14 7.62
C PRO A 23 -5.41 -4.11 6.55
N ILE A 24 -6.60 -3.87 6.03
CA ILE A 24 -7.23 -4.67 4.98
C ILE A 24 -7.37 -3.85 3.71
N MET A 25 -6.93 -4.41 2.59
CA MET A 25 -7.08 -3.83 1.27
C MET A 25 -7.91 -4.76 0.38
N LEU A 26 -8.93 -4.22 -0.28
CA LEU A 26 -9.66 -4.88 -1.35
C LEU A 26 -9.28 -4.26 -2.69
N ILE A 27 -8.91 -5.08 -3.67
CA ILE A 27 -8.65 -4.65 -5.05
C ILE A 27 -9.69 -5.32 -5.94
N ASP A 28 -10.53 -4.52 -6.59
CA ASP A 28 -11.53 -5.03 -7.55
C ASP A 28 -11.01 -4.91 -8.98
N VAL A 29 -10.63 -6.05 -9.55
CA VAL A 29 -10.24 -6.22 -10.96
C VAL A 29 -11.27 -7.02 -11.76
N SER A 30 -12.44 -7.29 -11.17
CA SER A 30 -13.44 -8.20 -11.74
C SER A 30 -14.14 -7.69 -12.99
N ASN A 31 -13.89 -6.45 -13.40
CA ASN A 31 -14.39 -5.88 -14.65
C ASN A 31 -13.40 -6.03 -15.83
N ASP A 32 -12.29 -6.76 -15.65
CA ASP A 32 -11.31 -7.03 -16.70
C ASP A 32 -11.09 -8.53 -16.87
N SER A 33 -11.49 -9.07 -18.03
CA SER A 33 -11.39 -10.50 -18.34
C SER A 33 -9.97 -11.03 -18.43
N SER A 34 -8.98 -10.17 -18.64
CA SER A 34 -7.57 -10.58 -18.58
C SER A 34 -7.12 -10.88 -17.14
N TRP A 35 -7.76 -10.27 -16.13
CA TRP A 35 -7.48 -10.43 -14.71
C TRP A 35 -8.35 -11.50 -14.03
N SER A 36 -8.30 -12.72 -14.57
CA SER A 36 -8.80 -13.92 -13.88
C SER A 36 -7.79 -14.43 -12.84
N PHE A 37 -8.25 -15.24 -11.87
CA PHE A 37 -7.34 -15.89 -10.91
C PHE A 37 -6.29 -16.74 -11.62
N ASN A 38 -6.70 -17.49 -12.65
CA ASN A 38 -5.80 -18.35 -13.43
C ASN A 38 -4.74 -17.53 -14.19
N SER A 39 -5.12 -16.40 -14.77
CA SER A 39 -4.17 -15.48 -15.41
C SER A 39 -3.19 -14.89 -14.41
N PHE A 40 -3.67 -14.54 -13.21
CA PHE A 40 -2.87 -13.95 -12.15
C PHE A 40 -1.81 -14.91 -11.62
N VAL A 41 -2.17 -16.15 -11.28
CA VAL A 41 -1.22 -17.11 -10.71
C VAL A 41 -0.29 -17.75 -11.74
N LYS A 42 -0.54 -17.54 -13.04
CA LYS A 42 0.29 -18.07 -14.12
C LYS A 42 1.72 -17.56 -13.99
N GLN A 43 2.69 -18.44 -14.20
CA GLN A 43 4.10 -18.08 -14.25
C GLN A 43 4.38 -17.14 -15.44
N GLN A 44 5.10 -16.05 -15.19
CA GLN A 44 5.47 -15.04 -16.18
C GLN A 44 6.97 -14.72 -16.07
N SER A 45 7.53 -14.03 -17.06
CA SER A 45 8.91 -13.53 -16.99
C SER A 45 8.97 -12.04 -17.30
N SER A 46 10.04 -11.36 -16.88
CA SER A 46 10.25 -9.94 -17.24
C SER A 46 10.34 -9.71 -18.76
N SER A 47 10.71 -10.74 -19.53
CA SER A 47 10.74 -10.73 -21.00
C SER A 47 9.39 -11.10 -21.65
N SER A 48 8.42 -11.59 -20.88
CA SER A 48 7.12 -12.06 -21.36
C SER A 48 6.09 -11.98 -20.23
N VAL A 49 5.68 -10.74 -19.92
CA VAL A 49 4.56 -10.47 -19.01
C VAL A 49 3.28 -10.62 -19.80
N THR A 50 2.46 -11.60 -19.44
CA THR A 50 1.23 -11.94 -20.17
C THR A 50 -0.02 -11.33 -19.54
N LEU A 51 0.06 -10.94 -18.26
CA LEU A 51 -1.02 -10.23 -17.59
C LEU A 51 -0.80 -8.72 -17.78
N PRO A 52 -1.60 -8.03 -18.61
CA PRO A 52 -1.41 -6.61 -18.86
C PRO A 52 -1.74 -5.77 -17.63
N GLU A 53 -1.21 -4.56 -17.58
CA GLU A 53 -1.70 -3.52 -16.69
C GLU A 53 -3.21 -3.30 -16.92
N THR A 54 -3.93 -3.00 -15.85
CA THR A 54 -5.36 -2.74 -15.92
C THR A 54 -5.74 -1.46 -15.20
N GLU A 55 -6.58 -0.66 -15.84
CA GLU A 55 -6.97 0.67 -15.40
C GLU A 55 -8.41 0.72 -14.91
N ASN A 56 -8.82 1.88 -14.39
CA ASN A 56 -10.19 2.16 -13.96
C ASN A 56 -10.68 1.20 -12.87
N LYS A 57 -9.77 0.82 -11.95
CA LYS A 57 -10.07 -0.10 -10.85
C LYS A 57 -10.47 0.61 -9.58
N VAL A 58 -11.14 -0.14 -8.72
CA VAL A 58 -11.55 0.32 -7.39
C VAL A 58 -10.68 -0.39 -6.37
N VAL A 59 -10.03 0.40 -5.52
CA VAL A 59 -9.30 -0.08 -4.35
C VAL A 59 -10.03 0.41 -3.12
N GLN A 60 -10.25 -0.47 -2.14
CA GLN A 60 -10.72 -0.09 -0.82
C GLN A 60 -9.67 -0.41 0.23
N TYR A 61 -9.50 0.47 1.21
CA TYR A 61 -8.55 0.30 2.29
C TYR A 61 -9.22 0.61 3.62
N TRP A 62 -8.91 -0.19 4.63
CA TRP A 62 -9.36 0.00 5.99
C TRP A 62 -8.23 -0.33 6.95
N ASP A 63 -8.06 0.51 7.98
CA ASP A 63 -7.09 0.30 9.05
C ASP A 63 -7.83 0.14 10.39
N PRO A 64 -7.60 -0.95 11.14
CA PRO A 64 -8.22 -1.17 12.45
C PRO A 64 -7.77 -0.16 13.53
N ILE A 65 -6.57 0.41 13.40
CA ILE A 65 -6.01 1.44 14.28
C ILE A 65 -6.47 2.83 13.80
N GLY A 66 -6.77 2.95 12.51
CA GLY A 66 -7.31 4.14 11.89
C GLY A 66 -6.21 5.01 11.30
N ILE A 67 -6.58 5.77 10.27
CA ILE A 67 -5.68 6.71 9.61
C ILE A 67 -5.79 8.04 10.34
N SER A 68 -4.68 8.54 10.87
CA SER A 68 -4.62 9.88 11.43
C SER A 68 -3.65 10.73 10.62
N ASN A 69 -4.03 11.94 10.25
CA ASN A 69 -3.12 12.86 9.55
C ASN A 69 -2.41 13.81 10.53
N ASP A 70 -2.93 13.99 11.74
CA ASP A 70 -2.42 14.95 12.73
C ASP A 70 -2.23 14.36 14.15
N GLY A 71 -2.50 13.07 14.34
CA GLY A 71 -2.40 12.37 15.62
C GLY A 71 -3.56 12.64 16.58
N SER A 72 -4.55 13.45 16.21
CA SER A 72 -5.64 13.89 17.09
C SER A 72 -6.99 13.23 16.77
N ASN A 73 -7.24 12.92 15.49
CA ASN A 73 -8.41 12.19 15.04
C ASN A 73 -7.99 10.92 14.28
N THR A 74 -8.54 9.77 14.68
CA THR A 74 -8.37 8.48 13.99
C THR A 74 -9.59 8.20 13.13
N ASP A 75 -9.35 8.08 11.83
CA ASP A 75 -10.39 7.75 10.86
C ASP A 75 -10.35 6.26 10.53
N ASN A 76 -11.32 5.51 11.05
CA ASN A 76 -11.52 4.09 10.79
C ASN A 76 -12.56 3.81 9.69
N SER A 77 -12.93 4.81 8.89
CA SER A 77 -13.80 4.58 7.74
C SER A 77 -13.08 3.84 6.61
N VAL A 78 -13.84 3.10 5.81
CA VAL A 78 -13.32 2.49 4.59
C VAL A 78 -12.99 3.58 3.58
N LYS A 79 -11.71 3.69 3.20
CA LYS A 79 -11.25 4.54 2.10
C LYS A 79 -11.53 3.85 0.79
N THR A 80 -12.21 4.53 -0.13
CA THR A 80 -12.49 4.02 -1.47
C THR A 80 -11.80 4.90 -2.49
N ILE A 81 -10.86 4.32 -3.22
CA ILE A 81 -10.12 4.98 -4.30
C ILE A 81 -10.65 4.42 -5.62
N LYS A 82 -11.07 5.32 -6.50
CA LYS A 82 -11.58 4.98 -7.83
C LYS A 82 -10.52 5.32 -8.87
N ASN A 83 -10.64 4.70 -10.04
CA ASN A 83 -9.77 4.93 -11.19
C ASN A 83 -8.29 4.61 -10.93
N ALA A 84 -8.02 3.66 -10.04
CA ALA A 84 -6.66 3.17 -9.83
C ALA A 84 -6.22 2.30 -11.01
N THR A 85 -4.90 2.28 -11.24
CA THR A 85 -4.24 1.39 -12.18
C THR A 85 -3.48 0.31 -11.41
N ILE A 86 -3.64 -0.95 -11.82
CA ILE A 86 -3.04 -2.12 -11.20
C ILE A 86 -2.13 -2.81 -12.22
N SER A 87 -0.88 -3.04 -11.85
CA SER A 87 0.09 -3.77 -12.68
C SER A 87 0.95 -4.71 -11.84
N LEU A 88 1.53 -5.71 -12.51
CA LEU A 88 2.51 -6.58 -11.86
C LEU A 88 3.81 -5.82 -11.60
N GLN A 89 4.43 -6.10 -10.46
CA GLN A 89 5.74 -5.55 -10.09
C GLN A 89 6.79 -6.66 -9.95
N GLY A 90 8.02 -6.36 -10.35
CA GLY A 90 9.18 -7.23 -10.15
C GLY A 90 9.75 -7.82 -11.44
N THR A 91 10.75 -8.68 -11.28
CA THR A 91 11.46 -9.33 -12.40
C THR A 91 11.49 -10.85 -12.22
N SER A 92 12.17 -11.33 -11.18
CA SER A 92 12.21 -12.75 -10.80
C SER A 92 10.89 -13.22 -10.19
N THR A 93 10.26 -12.37 -9.37
CA THR A 93 9.01 -12.66 -8.65
C THR A 93 7.79 -12.82 -9.56
N LEU A 94 7.89 -12.40 -10.82
CA LEU A 94 6.85 -12.62 -11.83
C LEU A 94 6.65 -14.12 -12.12
N LYS A 95 7.63 -14.97 -11.77
CA LYS A 95 7.51 -16.41 -11.93
C LYS A 95 6.64 -17.07 -10.86
N ASP A 96 6.46 -16.42 -9.71
CA ASP A 96 5.80 -17.00 -8.55
C ASP A 96 4.28 -16.88 -8.65
N SER A 97 3.52 -17.83 -8.10
CA SER A 97 2.05 -17.74 -8.13
C SER A 97 1.49 -16.54 -7.36
N VAL A 98 2.22 -16.08 -6.35
CA VAL A 98 1.90 -14.87 -5.57
C VAL A 98 2.73 -13.71 -6.11
N LYS A 99 2.07 -12.70 -6.67
CA LYS A 99 2.73 -11.58 -7.34
C LYS A 99 2.87 -10.37 -6.43
N ASN A 100 3.89 -9.56 -6.70
CA ASN A 100 3.91 -8.17 -6.27
C ASN A 100 3.04 -7.34 -7.23
N LEU A 101 2.43 -6.29 -6.71
CA LEU A 101 1.56 -5.39 -7.45
C LEU A 101 2.01 -3.93 -7.27
N ASN A 102 1.90 -3.15 -8.34
CA ASN A 102 1.83 -1.70 -8.23
C ASN A 102 0.37 -1.27 -8.24
N ILE A 103 0.07 -0.30 -7.39
CA ILE A 103 -1.21 0.39 -7.32
C ILE A 103 -0.92 1.87 -7.55
N THR A 104 -1.27 2.35 -8.74
CA THR A 104 -1.11 3.75 -9.12
C THR A 104 -2.44 4.47 -8.95
N LEU A 105 -2.45 5.51 -8.13
CA LEU A 105 -3.64 6.32 -7.85
C LEU A 105 -3.77 7.44 -8.90
N PRO A 106 -4.99 7.91 -9.19
CA PRO A 106 -5.17 9.08 -10.05
C PRO A 106 -4.41 10.29 -9.53
N THR A 107 -3.83 11.08 -10.44
CA THR A 107 -3.17 12.34 -10.09
C THR A 107 -4.07 13.22 -9.22
N GLY A 108 -3.50 13.75 -8.12
CA GLY A 108 -4.24 14.58 -7.15
C GLY A 108 -4.98 13.80 -6.07
N THR A 109 -4.97 12.46 -6.10
CA THR A 109 -5.48 11.63 -5.00
C THR A 109 -4.53 11.70 -3.82
N ILE A 110 -5.00 12.23 -2.69
CA ILE A 110 -4.26 12.19 -1.42
C ILE A 110 -4.69 10.92 -0.67
N PHE A 111 -3.78 9.97 -0.57
CA PHE A 111 -3.94 8.78 0.24
C PHE A 111 -2.64 8.55 0.99
N THR A 112 -2.73 8.39 2.31
CA THR A 112 -1.58 8.09 3.16
C THR A 112 -1.98 6.98 4.13
N PRO A 113 -1.45 5.76 3.98
CA PRO A 113 -1.84 4.65 4.85
C PRO A 113 -1.24 4.76 6.26
N LYS A 114 -0.22 5.61 6.46
CA LYS A 114 0.43 5.85 7.75
C LYS A 114 0.61 7.34 8.00
N SER A 115 0.28 7.81 9.20
CA SER A 115 0.39 9.22 9.61
C SER A 115 1.77 9.85 9.44
N THR A 116 2.83 9.03 9.41
CA THR A 116 4.22 9.47 9.28
C THR A 116 4.75 9.51 7.85
N TRP A 117 3.92 9.15 6.86
CA TRP A 117 4.32 9.04 5.45
C TRP A 117 3.88 10.27 4.66
N ILE A 118 4.62 10.63 3.62
CA ILE A 118 4.14 11.60 2.63
C ILE A 118 3.23 10.83 1.65
N PRO A 119 2.13 11.44 1.13
CA PRO A 119 1.32 10.80 0.11
C PRO A 119 2.13 10.50 -1.14
N GLU A 120 2.03 9.27 -1.62
CA GLU A 120 2.63 8.83 -2.88
C GLU A 120 1.56 8.61 -3.95
N GLN A 121 1.95 8.77 -5.21
CA GLN A 121 1.05 8.43 -6.32
C GLN A 121 0.98 6.92 -6.55
N THR A 122 2.08 6.20 -6.33
CA THR A 122 2.16 4.76 -6.57
C THR A 122 2.63 4.04 -5.32
N TYR A 123 1.87 3.01 -4.94
CA TYR A 123 2.20 2.11 -3.84
C TYR A 123 2.53 0.72 -4.39
N THR A 124 3.52 0.06 -3.81
CA THR A 124 3.85 -1.32 -4.17
C THR A 124 3.44 -2.27 -3.06
N LEU A 125 2.60 -3.26 -3.41
CA LEU A 125 2.34 -4.42 -2.58
C LEU A 125 3.37 -5.50 -2.91
N LYS A 126 4.14 -5.94 -1.92
CA LYS A 126 5.08 -7.04 -2.08
C LYS A 126 4.58 -8.27 -1.35
N ALA A 127 4.60 -9.40 -2.05
CA ALA A 127 4.32 -10.71 -1.47
C ALA A 127 5.49 -11.23 -0.62
N ASP A 128 6.70 -10.69 -0.85
CA ASP A 128 7.92 -11.07 -0.15
C ASP A 128 8.16 -12.59 -0.12
N ILE A 129 7.81 -13.30 -1.19
CA ILE A 129 7.80 -14.78 -1.24
C ILE A 129 9.18 -15.43 -1.03
N VAL A 130 10.25 -14.72 -1.33
CA VAL A 130 11.63 -15.18 -1.12
C VAL A 130 12.13 -14.93 0.31
N ASP A 131 11.32 -14.27 1.13
CA ASP A 131 11.57 -14.04 2.55
C ASP A 131 10.56 -14.84 3.38
N SER A 132 11.01 -15.93 3.99
CA SER A 132 10.17 -16.81 4.82
C SER A 132 9.46 -16.10 5.97
N SER A 133 9.97 -14.94 6.42
CA SER A 133 9.34 -14.15 7.47
C SER A 133 8.29 -13.17 6.94
N HIS A 134 8.31 -12.89 5.64
CA HIS A 134 7.55 -11.82 4.98
C HIS A 134 7.68 -10.45 5.67
N ALA A 135 8.79 -10.21 6.36
CA ALA A 135 8.93 -9.09 7.29
C ALA A 135 10.27 -8.36 7.15
N ASN A 136 11.29 -8.94 6.52
CA ASN A 136 12.63 -8.35 6.49
C ASN A 136 12.63 -6.98 5.79
N ASN A 137 11.90 -6.84 4.68
CA ASN A 137 11.79 -5.57 3.97
C ASN A 137 11.17 -4.48 4.86
N ALA A 138 10.09 -4.81 5.58
CA ALA A 138 9.44 -3.87 6.50
C ALA A 138 10.30 -3.58 7.74
N ALA A 139 10.93 -4.61 8.33
CA ALA A 139 11.72 -4.51 9.54
C ALA A 139 13.02 -3.72 9.33
N ILE A 140 13.76 -3.98 8.26
CA ILE A 140 14.99 -3.24 7.93
C ILE A 140 14.66 -1.78 7.63
N GLY A 141 13.60 -1.54 6.84
CA GLY A 141 13.16 -0.18 6.53
C GLY A 141 12.77 0.60 7.78
N SER A 142 12.00 -0.03 8.67
CA SER A 142 11.60 0.54 9.95
C SER A 142 12.80 0.79 10.88
N PHE A 143 13.71 -0.17 11.02
CA PHE A 143 14.91 -0.04 11.85
C PHE A 143 15.80 1.11 11.39
N ILE A 144 16.14 1.16 10.09
CA ILE A 144 16.98 2.24 9.55
C ILE A 144 16.33 3.58 9.83
N ASN A 145 15.04 3.76 9.54
CA ASN A 145 14.39 5.05 9.73
C ASN A 145 14.22 5.44 11.21
N THR A 146 13.98 4.48 12.11
CA THR A 146 13.70 4.76 13.53
C THR A 146 15.00 4.96 14.33
N GLU A 147 15.98 4.09 14.13
CA GLU A 147 17.19 4.07 14.94
C GLU A 147 18.33 4.87 14.32
N LEU A 148 18.47 4.80 12.99
CA LEU A 148 19.58 5.42 12.27
C LEU A 148 19.19 6.70 11.53
N GLY A 149 17.91 6.86 11.19
CA GLY A 149 17.39 7.96 10.39
C GLY A 149 17.01 9.19 11.20
N LYS A 150 17.79 9.50 12.25
CA LYS A 150 17.58 10.70 13.06
C LYS A 150 18.28 11.88 12.39
N LYS A 151 17.68 13.07 12.47
CA LYS A 151 18.17 14.29 11.79
C LYS A 151 19.63 14.62 12.08
N ASP A 152 20.08 14.29 13.28
CA ASP A 152 21.42 14.52 13.82
C ASP A 152 22.31 13.26 13.82
N ASN A 153 21.86 12.15 13.21
CA ASN A 153 22.64 10.92 13.17
C ASN A 153 23.88 11.07 12.28
N PRO A 154 25.09 10.76 12.78
CA PRO A 154 26.32 10.94 12.00
C PRO A 154 26.52 9.87 10.91
N TYR A 155 25.84 8.73 10.99
CA TYR A 155 25.98 7.61 10.05
C TYR A 155 25.05 7.73 8.84
N PHE A 156 23.85 8.26 9.05
CA PHE A 156 22.87 8.52 8.00
C PHE A 156 22.28 9.92 8.18
N PRO A 157 23.02 10.99 7.89
CA PRO A 157 22.49 12.35 7.96
C PRO A 157 21.57 12.63 6.76
N PHE A 158 20.45 13.30 6.99
CA PHE A 158 19.63 13.79 5.89
C PHE A 158 20.27 15.01 5.22
N ASP A 159 20.05 15.12 3.91
CA ASP A 159 20.38 16.35 3.18
C ASP A 159 19.57 17.54 3.76
N PRO A 160 20.22 18.65 4.13
CA PRO A 160 19.53 19.80 4.72
C PRO A 160 18.45 20.42 3.83
N ALA A 161 18.64 20.42 2.51
CA ALA A 161 17.64 20.93 1.58
C ALA A 161 16.44 19.97 1.48
N ALA A 162 16.66 18.65 1.49
CA ALA A 162 15.58 17.65 1.55
C ALA A 162 14.76 17.79 2.83
N LEU A 163 15.41 17.96 3.99
CA LEU A 163 14.71 18.24 5.25
C LEU A 163 13.85 19.49 5.12
N LYS A 164 14.41 20.58 4.59
CA LYS A 164 13.67 21.83 4.39
C LYS A 164 12.47 21.62 3.46
N ASN A 165 12.67 20.97 2.31
CA ASN A 165 11.62 20.75 1.33
C ASN A 165 10.44 19.96 1.90
N VAL A 166 10.68 18.97 2.76
CA VAL A 166 9.61 18.21 3.40
C VAL A 166 8.99 18.98 4.56
N TYR A 167 9.78 19.33 5.58
CA TYR A 167 9.26 19.88 6.83
C TYR A 167 8.78 21.33 6.71
N ASP A 168 9.29 22.10 5.74
CA ASP A 168 8.78 23.43 5.42
C ASP A 168 7.64 23.44 4.41
N SER A 169 7.30 22.28 3.81
CA SER A 169 6.20 22.23 2.85
C SER A 169 4.88 22.66 3.51
N PRO A 170 4.03 23.45 2.80
CA PRO A 170 2.72 23.81 3.30
C PRO A 170 1.87 22.58 3.65
N TYR A 171 2.00 21.49 2.89
CA TYR A 171 1.28 20.24 3.12
C TYR A 171 1.60 19.64 4.50
N VAL A 172 2.89 19.42 4.81
CA VAL A 172 3.28 18.88 6.12
C VAL A 172 2.87 19.84 7.24
N LYS A 173 3.10 21.14 7.08
CA LYS A 173 2.76 22.13 8.13
C LYS A 173 1.27 22.25 8.45
N THR A 174 0.40 22.06 7.47
CA THR A 174 -1.03 22.38 7.60
C THR A 174 -1.96 21.19 7.53
N GLN A 175 -1.56 20.11 6.85
CA GLN A 175 -2.42 18.94 6.58
C GLN A 175 -1.88 17.67 7.21
N GLN A 176 -0.56 17.50 7.32
CA GLN A 176 0.02 16.29 7.89
C GLN A 176 1.27 16.55 8.75
N PRO A 177 1.12 17.18 9.94
CA PRO A 177 2.27 17.59 10.78
C PRO A 177 3.13 16.44 11.28
N THR A 178 2.59 15.22 11.30
CA THR A 178 3.29 14.01 11.73
C THR A 178 4.13 13.36 10.64
N ALA A 179 4.03 13.82 9.38
CA ALA A 179 4.79 13.26 8.27
C ALA A 179 6.31 13.47 8.45
N THR A 180 7.09 12.45 8.11
CA THR A 180 8.55 12.44 8.29
C THR A 180 9.25 12.11 6.98
N LEU A 181 10.40 12.73 6.75
CA LEU A 181 11.33 12.30 5.71
C LEU A 181 12.03 11.01 6.18
N LYS A 182 12.22 10.06 5.27
CA LYS A 182 12.80 8.73 5.55
C LYS A 182 14.02 8.47 4.68
N HIS A 183 15.02 7.79 5.24
CA HIS A 183 16.23 7.40 4.50
C HIS A 183 15.99 6.21 3.57
N THR A 184 15.08 5.33 3.97
CA THR A 184 14.75 4.13 3.20
C THR A 184 13.24 3.96 3.15
N VAL A 185 12.76 3.23 2.14
CA VAL A 185 11.35 2.88 2.03
C VAL A 185 10.98 1.97 3.20
N GLU A 186 9.98 2.38 3.96
CA GLU A 186 9.37 1.57 5.02
C GLU A 186 8.14 0.84 4.47
N GLY A 187 7.92 -0.40 4.90
CA GLY A 187 6.70 -1.16 4.61
C GLY A 187 5.88 -1.43 5.87
N PHE A 188 4.69 -1.98 5.70
CA PHE A 188 3.88 -2.54 6.78
C PHE A 188 3.04 -3.70 6.22
N PRO A 189 2.67 -4.69 7.06
CA PRO A 189 1.84 -5.79 6.60
C PRO A 189 0.43 -5.30 6.25
N VAL A 190 -0.16 -5.87 5.20
CA VAL A 190 -1.54 -5.61 4.80
C VAL A 190 -2.17 -6.92 4.38
N PHE A 191 -3.41 -7.16 4.81
CA PHE A 191 -4.20 -8.29 4.35
C PHE A 191 -4.92 -7.90 3.06
N VAL A 192 -4.61 -8.58 1.96
CA VAL A 192 -5.12 -8.23 0.63
C VAL A 192 -6.21 -9.21 0.20
N ILE A 193 -7.36 -8.66 -0.20
CA ILE A 193 -8.45 -9.36 -0.86
C ILE A 193 -8.45 -8.89 -2.32
N ILE A 194 -8.40 -9.81 -3.28
CA ILE A 194 -8.50 -9.48 -4.70
C ILE A 194 -9.77 -10.12 -5.24
N LYS A 195 -10.62 -9.31 -5.88
CA LYS A 195 -11.81 -9.78 -6.57
C LYS A 195 -11.47 -9.91 -8.05
N PHE A 196 -11.19 -11.15 -8.46
CA PHE A 196 -10.85 -11.50 -9.83
C PHE A 196 -12.07 -11.56 -10.75
N TYR A 197 -11.83 -11.45 -12.05
CA TYR A 197 -12.82 -11.78 -13.05
C TYR A 197 -13.13 -13.28 -13.02
N THR A 198 -14.42 -13.59 -13.13
CA THR A 198 -14.95 -14.95 -13.25
C THR A 198 -15.88 -14.99 -14.46
N ASP A 199 -15.67 -15.95 -15.36
CA ASP A 199 -16.66 -16.29 -16.38
C ASP A 199 -17.95 -16.71 -15.64
N ALA A 200 -19.07 -16.08 -15.99
CA ALA A 200 -20.38 -16.37 -15.40
C ALA A 200 -20.93 -17.74 -15.87
#